data_AF-A0A815Z182-F1
#
_entry.id   AF-A0A815Z182-F1
#
_cell.length_a   1.000
_cell.length_b   1.000
_cell.length_c   1.000
_cell.angle_alpha   90.00
_cell.angle_beta   90.00
_cell.angle_gamma   90.00
#
_symmetry.space_group_name_H-M   'P 1'
#
loop_
_entity.id
_entity.type
_entity.pdbx_description
1 polymer ?
#
loop_
_entity_poly.entity_id
_entity_poly.type
_entity_poly.pdbx_seq_one_letter_code
_entity_poly.pdbx_strand_id
1 'polypeptide(L)'
;AGQQQQQTPKPSNDSNHVSSDEQGTLNNNELARNNSDNLVCVKWRVENSHGDDKGDKGYLIMSDDWFNEYLYEVVVDKKHLSKSVLTVLDQEPIRLVAWDPMGALA
;
A
#
# COMPACT_ATOMS: atom_id res chain seq x y z
N ALA A 1 3.95 -39.14 0.33
CA ALA A 1 4.00 -38.09 1.35
C ALA A 1 3.74 -36.75 0.65
N GLY A 2 2.56 -36.17 0.88
CA GLY A 2 2.13 -34.95 0.20
C GLY A 2 2.82 -33.74 0.82
N GLN A 3 3.49 -32.94 0.00
CA GLN A 3 3.99 -31.64 0.42
C GLN A 3 2.77 -30.72 0.58
N GLN A 4 2.47 -30.33 1.81
CA GLN A 4 1.53 -29.26 2.08
C GLN A 4 2.22 -27.96 1.62
N GLN A 5 1.78 -27.43 0.49
CA GLN A 5 2.11 -26.07 0.10
C GLN A 5 1.47 -25.15 1.13
N GLN A 6 2.30 -24.42 1.87
CA GLN A 6 1.85 -23.34 2.73
C GLN A 6 1.21 -22.30 1.81
N GLN A 7 -0.12 -22.19 1.89
CA GLN A 7 -0.85 -21.18 1.14
C GLN A 7 -0.50 -19.83 1.76
N THR A 8 0.28 -19.02 1.03
CA THR A 8 0.44 -17.60 1.35
C THR A 8 -0.94 -16.92 1.25
N PRO A 9 -1.27 -15.93 2.10
CA PRO A 9 -2.53 -15.22 2.00
C PRO A 9 -2.67 -14.64 0.60
N LYS A 10 -3.75 -15.01 -0.10
CA LYS A 10 -4.06 -14.42 -1.40
C LYS A 10 -4.40 -12.94 -1.16
N PRO A 11 -3.76 -11.98 -1.86
CA PRO A 11 -4.16 -10.58 -1.76
C PRO A 11 -5.65 -10.47 -2.11
N SER A 12 -6.42 -9.69 -1.33
CA SER A 12 -7.84 -9.50 -1.61
C SER A 12 -8.01 -8.60 -2.84
N ASN A 13 -9.06 -8.90 -3.61
CA ASN A 13 -9.40 -8.29 -4.90
C ASN A 13 -10.21 -7.00 -4.68
N ASP A 14 -9.68 -6.11 -3.84
CA ASP A 14 -10.46 -4.99 -3.31
C ASP A 14 -9.74 -3.69 -3.65
N SER A 15 -10.48 -2.71 -4.18
CA SER A 15 -9.97 -1.34 -4.29
C SER A 15 -9.79 -0.76 -2.90
N ASN A 16 -8.55 -0.69 -2.45
CA ASN A 16 -8.19 -0.15 -1.15
C ASN A 16 -7.75 1.31 -1.31
N HIS A 17 -8.40 2.22 -0.58
CA HIS A 17 -7.92 3.58 -0.45
C HIS A 17 -7.08 3.70 0.82
N VAL A 18 -5.79 4.00 0.65
CA VAL A 18 -4.85 4.19 1.75
C VAL A 18 -4.64 5.68 1.97
N SER A 19 -4.86 6.15 3.19
CA SER A 19 -4.52 7.52 3.58
C SER A 19 -3.42 7.49 4.64
N SER A 20 -2.36 8.26 4.40
CA SER A 20 -1.53 8.77 5.47
C SER A 20 -2.29 9.93 6.12
N ASP A 21 -2.45 9.88 7.42
CA ASP A 21 -3.01 10.94 8.23
C ASP A 21 -2.13 12.20 8.16
N GLU A 22 -2.32 13.04 7.12
CA GLU A 22 -1.71 14.37 7.00
C GLU A 22 -2.33 15.41 7.95
N GLN A 23 -3.42 15.09 8.65
CA GLN A 23 -3.98 15.99 9.64
C GLN A 23 -3.25 15.84 10.97
N GLY A 24 -2.35 16.80 11.23
CA GLY A 24 -1.65 16.97 12.49
C GLY A 24 -2.57 16.84 13.69
N THR A 25 -2.61 15.65 14.29
CA THR A 25 -2.70 15.46 15.72
C THR A 25 -2.02 14.12 16.00
N LEU A 26 -0.83 14.20 16.58
CA LEU A 26 -0.13 13.05 17.16
C LEU A 26 -0.96 12.55 18.34
N ASN A 27 -1.93 11.68 18.10
CA ASN A 27 -2.54 10.87 19.14
C ASN A 27 -3.12 9.60 18.53
N ASN A 28 -2.31 8.54 18.50
CA ASN A 28 -2.59 7.32 19.25
C ASN A 28 -1.44 6.33 19.01
N ASN A 29 -0.57 6.28 20.02
CA ASN A 29 0.48 5.30 20.30
C ASN A 29 1.84 5.55 19.62
N GLU A 30 2.58 6.47 20.24
CA GLU A 30 4.02 6.44 20.52
C GLU A 30 4.79 5.28 19.90
N LEU A 31 5.58 5.56 18.85
CA LEU A 31 6.96 5.08 18.67
C LEU A 31 7.58 5.86 17.51
N ALA A 32 7.67 7.19 17.66
CA ALA A 32 8.65 7.97 16.92
C ALA A 32 10.03 7.55 17.44
N ARG A 33 10.69 6.61 16.75
CA ARG A 33 12.11 6.29 17.02
C ARG A 33 12.95 7.48 16.56
N ASN A 34 13.19 8.40 17.49
CA ASN A 34 14.30 9.34 17.58
C ASN A 34 15.12 9.59 16.29
N ASN A 35 14.66 10.52 15.45
CA ASN A 35 15.49 11.55 14.80
C ASN A 35 14.59 12.53 14.05
N SER A 36 14.78 13.81 14.31
CA SER A 36 13.88 14.93 14.04
C SER A 36 13.66 15.33 12.57
N ASP A 37 14.04 14.50 11.59
CA ASP A 37 13.95 14.86 10.15
C ASP A 37 13.26 13.80 9.27
N ASN A 38 12.86 12.65 9.80
CA ASN A 38 12.14 11.61 9.05
C ASN A 38 10.91 11.14 9.83
N LEU A 39 9.72 11.51 9.35
CA LEU A 39 8.47 10.92 9.81
C LEU A 39 8.46 9.44 9.42
N VAL A 40 8.49 8.56 10.41
CA VAL A 40 8.32 7.11 10.20
C VAL A 40 6.83 6.80 10.32
N CYS A 41 6.20 6.42 9.21
CA CYS A 41 4.86 5.85 9.24
C CYS A 41 4.94 4.47 9.92
N VAL A 42 4.13 4.24 10.95
CA VAL A 42 4.11 2.94 11.67
C VAL A 42 2.86 2.14 11.36
N LYS A 43 1.82 2.79 10.80
CA LYS A 43 0.54 2.19 10.44
C LYS A 43 -0.19 3.05 9.42
N TRP A 44 -0.96 2.39 8.58
CA TRP A 44 -1.75 2.98 7.51
C TRP A 44 -3.23 2.69 7.75
N ARG A 45 -4.08 3.70 7.52
CA ARG A 45 -5.54 3.50 7.52
C ARG A 45 -6.00 3.15 6.12
N VAL A 46 -6.74 2.05 6.01
CA VAL A 46 -7.16 1.46 4.73
C VAL A 46 -8.68 1.41 4.68
N GLU A 47 -9.29 2.04 3.70
CA GLU A 47 -10.71 1.88 3.38
C GLU A 47 -10.88 0.79 2.33
N ASN A 48 -11.81 -0.13 2.54
CA ASN A 48 -12.14 -1.17 1.56
C ASN A 48 -13.56 -0.99 1.01
N SER A 49 -13.84 -1.62 -0.13
CA SER A 49 -15.15 -1.56 -0.80
C SER A 49 -16.20 -2.52 -0.24
N HIS A 50 -15.94 -3.17 0.91
CA HIS A 50 -16.75 -4.29 1.43
C HIS A 50 -17.93 -3.85 2.32
N GLY A 51 -18.31 -2.58 2.26
CA GLY A 51 -19.29 -1.99 3.18
C GLY A 51 -18.68 -1.70 4.55
N ASP A 52 -19.51 -1.18 5.45
CA ASP A 52 -19.09 -0.70 6.77
C ASP A 52 -19.18 -1.75 7.90
N ASP A 53 -19.68 -2.95 7.58
CA ASP A 53 -19.89 -4.06 8.52
C ASP A 53 -18.59 -4.66 9.08
N LYS A 54 -17.45 -4.44 8.41
CA LYS A 54 -16.13 -4.95 8.82
C LYS A 54 -15.19 -3.82 9.26
N GLY A 55 -14.32 -4.13 10.22
CA GLY A 55 -13.36 -3.17 10.74
C GLY A 55 -14.03 -2.08 11.59
N ASP A 56 -13.47 -0.87 11.55
CA ASP A 56 -14.09 0.33 12.12
C ASP A 56 -14.80 1.11 11.00
N LYS A 57 -16.09 0.81 10.77
CA LYS A 57 -16.91 1.43 9.71
C LYS A 57 -16.30 1.30 8.31
N GLY A 58 -15.84 0.11 7.94
CA GLY A 58 -15.19 -0.16 6.65
C GLY A 58 -13.70 0.18 6.60
N TYR A 59 -13.13 0.69 7.70
CA TYR A 59 -11.70 0.95 7.81
C TYR A 59 -10.94 -0.18 8.50
N LEU A 60 -9.80 -0.53 7.90
CA LEU A 60 -8.79 -1.45 8.40
C LEU A 60 -7.51 -0.68 8.75
N ILE A 61 -6.64 -1.32 9.52
CA ILE A 61 -5.29 -0.83 9.84
C ILE A 61 -4.27 -1.79 9.24
N MET A 62 -3.29 -1.26 8.55
CA MET A 62 -2.18 -1.99 7.93
C MET A 62 -0.86 -1.54 8.56
N SER A 63 0.02 -2.47 8.94
CA SER A 63 1.34 -2.11 9.48
C SER A 63 2.28 -1.65 8.37
N ASP A 64 3.31 -0.88 8.73
CA ASP A 64 4.35 -0.48 7.77
C ASP A 64 5.12 -1.68 7.20
N ASP A 65 5.42 -2.69 8.03
CA ASP A 65 6.06 -3.92 7.56
C ASP A 65 5.20 -4.67 6.53
N TRP A 66 3.88 -4.67 6.70
CA TRP A 66 2.98 -5.30 5.75
C TRP A 66 2.92 -4.50 4.44
N PHE A 67 2.86 -3.16 4.54
CA PHE A 67 2.92 -2.27 3.38
C PHE A 67 4.19 -2.53 2.56
N ASN A 68 5.34 -2.61 3.22
CA ASN A 68 6.64 -2.81 2.57
C ASN A 68 6.75 -4.17 1.87
N GLU A 69 6.16 -5.23 2.43
CA GLU A 69 6.30 -6.59 1.91
C GLU A 69 5.24 -6.94 0.85
N TYR A 70 4.01 -6.42 0.98
CA TYR A 70 2.85 -6.93 0.24
C TYR A 70 2.14 -5.89 -0.63
N LEU A 71 2.52 -4.60 -0.57
CA LEU A 71 1.97 -3.59 -1.47
C LEU A 71 2.82 -3.51 -2.76
N TYR A 72 2.13 -3.54 -3.90
CA TYR A 72 2.79 -3.51 -5.22
C TYR A 72 2.57 -2.20 -5.97
N GLU A 73 1.40 -1.57 -5.84
CA GLU A 73 1.03 -0.40 -6.65
C GLU A 73 0.40 0.70 -5.80
N VAL A 74 0.75 1.95 -6.13
CA VAL A 74 0.11 3.16 -5.62
C VAL A 74 -0.17 4.12 -6.77
N VAL A 75 -1.29 4.83 -6.69
CA VAL A 75 -1.61 5.90 -7.64
C VAL A 75 -1.35 7.24 -6.97
N VAL A 76 -0.42 8.00 -7.55
CA VAL A 76 -0.02 9.32 -7.05
C VAL A 76 -0.22 10.36 -8.16
N ASP A 77 -0.79 11.52 -7.81
CA ASP A 77 -0.89 12.64 -8.75
C ASP A 77 0.53 13.10 -9.15
N LYS A 78 0.76 13.20 -10.47
CA LYS A 78 2.04 13.58 -11.08
C LYS A 78 2.64 14.87 -10.50
N LYS A 79 1.81 15.79 -10.00
CA LYS A 79 2.28 17.05 -9.37
C LYS A 79 3.15 16.82 -8.13
N HIS A 80 3.04 15.67 -7.48
CA HIS A 80 3.83 15.29 -6.31
C HIS A 80 5.12 14.55 -6.67
N LEU A 81 5.32 14.18 -7.94
CA LEU A 81 6.50 13.43 -8.37
C LEU A 81 7.64 14.38 -8.75
N SER A 82 8.87 13.99 -8.42
CA SER A 82 10.05 14.72 -8.87
C SER A 82 10.21 14.63 -10.39
N LYS A 83 10.86 15.63 -11.00
CA LYS A 83 11.15 15.62 -12.44
C LYS A 83 11.88 14.36 -12.89
N SER A 84 12.80 13.85 -12.07
CA SER A 84 13.57 12.63 -12.36
C SER A 84 12.69 11.38 -12.49
N VAL A 85 11.64 11.27 -11.68
CA VAL A 85 10.67 10.16 -11.76
C VAL A 85 9.78 10.34 -12.99
N LEU A 86 9.34 11.57 -13.29
CA LEU A 86 8.49 11.85 -14.45
C LEU A 86 9.18 11.48 -15.78
N THR A 87 10.49 11.66 -15.89
CA THR A 87 11.25 11.28 -17.11
C THR A 87 11.23 9.77 -17.39
N VAL A 88 10.96 8.92 -16.39
CA VAL A 88 10.80 7.47 -16.61
C VAL A 88 9.59 7.18 -17.50
N LEU A 89 8.55 8.03 -17.47
CA LEU A 89 7.35 7.87 -18.29
C LEU A 89 7.61 8.06 -19.80
N ASP A 90 8.74 8.67 -20.17
CA ASP A 90 9.12 8.89 -21.58
C ASP A 90 9.92 7.72 -22.17
N GLN A 91 10.29 6.73 -21.35
CA GLN A 91 11.06 5.56 -21.77
C GLN A 91 10.16 4.54 -22.51
N GLU A 92 10.77 3.71 -23.38
CA GLU A 92 10.04 2.59 -23.99
C GLU A 92 9.61 1.59 -22.90
N PRO A 93 8.30 1.28 -22.77
CA PRO A 93 7.82 0.40 -21.72
C PRO A 93 8.25 -1.04 -21.95
N ILE A 94 8.58 -1.73 -20.86
CA ILE A 94 8.84 -3.17 -20.89
C ILE A 94 7.49 -3.89 -21.10
N ARG A 95 7.36 -4.59 -22.23
CA ARG A 95 6.19 -5.42 -22.51
C ARG A 95 6.27 -6.72 -21.72
N LEU A 96 5.38 -6.85 -20.74
CA LEU A 96 5.22 -8.08 -19.96
C LEU A 96 4.27 -9.06 -20.69
N VAL A 97 4.38 -10.33 -20.33
CA VAL A 97 3.48 -11.38 -20.82
C VAL A 97 2.08 -11.22 -20.21
N ALA A 98 1.05 -11.73 -20.88
CA ALA A 98 -0.34 -11.54 -20.45
C ALA A 98 -0.68 -12.15 -19.07
N TRP A 99 0.12 -13.10 -18.59
CA TRP A 99 -0.04 -13.76 -17.29
C TRP A 99 0.98 -13.28 -16.25
N ASP A 100 1.63 -12.14 -16.49
CA ASP A 100 2.53 -11.53 -15.52
C ASP A 100 1.75 -11.16 -14.24
N PRO A 101 2.29 -11.46 -13.04
CA PRO A 101 1.59 -11.19 -11.79
C PRO A 101 1.31 -9.70 -11.54
N MET A 102 1.97 -8.78 -12.25
CA MET A 102 1.72 -7.32 -12.15
C MET A 102 0.53 -6.84 -12.99
N GLY A 103 -0.11 -7.71 -13.79
CA GLY A 103 -1.19 -7.31 -14.71
C GLY A 103 -2.61 -7.42 -14.14
N ALA A 104 -2.82 -8.17 -13.06
CA ALA A 104 -4.15 -8.45 -12.54
C ALA A 104 -4.47 -7.56 -11.33
N LEU A 105 -5.27 -6.50 -11.57
CA LEU A 105 -6.07 -5.86 -10.53
C LEU A 105 -7.42 -6.53 -10.52
N ALA A 106 -7.93 -6.84 -9.33
CA ALA A 106 -9.22 -7.50 -9.17
C ALA A 106 -10.07 -6.73 -8.17
#